data_AF-A0A1H1MUE5-F1
#
_entry.id   AF-A0A1H1MUE5-F1
#
_cell.length_a   1.000
_cell.length_b   1.000
_cell.length_c   1.000
_cell.angle_alpha   90.00
_cell.angle_beta   90.00
_cell.angle_gamma   90.00
#
_symmetry.space_group_name_H-M   'P 1'
#
loop_
_entity.id
_entity.type
_entity.pdbx_description
1 polymer ?
#
loop_
_entity_poly.entity_id
_entity_poly.type
_entity_poly.pdbx_seq_one_letter_code
_entity_poly.pdbx_strand_id
1 'polypeptide(L)' 'MLVKISTWNVKHSQQLIEDDRSADLLERMGCVKDTIALINADILLLFEGLKEEAKIIDFCDKVLDNTWSLCF' A
#
# COMPACT_ATOMS: atom_id res chain seq x y z
N MET A 1 -25.43 -5.07 -5.45
CA MET A 1 -24.08 -4.46 -5.51
C MET A 1 -23.08 -5.61 -5.34
N LEU A 2 -22.15 -5.78 -6.28
CA LEU A 2 -21.13 -6.82 -6.19
C LEU A 2 -19.92 -6.22 -5.46
N VAL A 3 -19.48 -6.85 -4.38
CA VAL A 3 -18.27 -6.45 -3.66
C VAL A 3 -17.06 -6.86 -4.50
N LYS A 4 -16.20 -5.90 -4.83
CA LYS A 4 -14.97 -6.11 -5.56
C LYS A 4 -13.81 -6.27 -4.58
N ILE A 5 -13.33 -7.50 -4.47
CA ILE A 5 -12.16 -7.85 -3.67
C ILE A 5 -10.97 -7.97 -4.62
N SER A 6 -9.86 -7.31 -4.30
CA SER A 6 -8.61 -7.40 -5.05
C SER A 6 -7.47 -7.76 -4.11
N THR A 7 -6.47 -8.47 -4.63
CA THR A 7 -5.27 -8.85 -3.89
C THR A 7 -4.07 -8.20 -4.55
N TRP A 8 -3.14 -7.68 -3.74
CA TRP A 8 -1.91 -7.10 -4.26
C TRP A 8 -0.71 -7.46 -3.39
N ASN A 9 0.30 -8.05 -4.05
CA ASN A 9 1.60 -8.26 -3.47
C ASN A 9 2.43 -6.98 -3.55
N VAL A 10 2.56 -6.27 -2.43
CA VAL A 10 3.35 -5.04 -2.36
C VAL A 10 4.80 -5.44 -2.13
N LYS A 11 5.49 -5.87 -3.20
CA LYS A 11 6.92 -6.15 -3.13
C LYS A 11 7.69 -4.86 -2.83
N HIS A 12 8.64 -4.95 -1.92
CA HIS A 12 9.52 -3.84 -1.53
C HIS A 12 8.77 -2.72 -0.81
N SER A 13 7.72 -3.05 -0.04
CA SER A 13 7.02 -2.05 0.78
C SER A 13 7.99 -1.34 1.73
N GLN A 14 9.03 -2.07 2.20
CA GLN A 14 10.10 -1.52 3.02
C GLN A 14 10.78 -0.30 2.39
N GLN A 15 11.03 -0.32 1.08
CA GLN A 15 11.69 0.79 0.39
C GLN A 15 10.80 2.04 0.33
N LEU A 16 9.49 1.87 0.47
CA LEU A 16 8.50 2.96 0.40
C LEU A 16 8.19 3.57 1.77
N ILE A 17 8.67 2.95 2.86
CA ILE A 17 8.47 3.41 4.24
C ILE A 17 9.74 3.98 4.87
N GLU A 18 10.82 4.10 4.09
CA GLU A 18 12.06 4.75 4.52
C GLU A 18 11.82 6.24 4.82
N ASP A 19 12.53 6.81 5.80
CA ASP A 19 12.35 8.22 6.21
C ASP A 19 13.01 9.22 5.25
N ASP A 20 13.63 8.76 4.16
CA ASP A 20 14.23 9.61 3.13
C ASP A 20 13.17 10.22 2.21
N ARG A 21 12.95 11.53 2.28
CA ARG A 21 11.98 12.24 1.43
C ARG A 21 12.56 12.64 0.07
N SER A 22 13.30 11.75 -0.56
CA SER A 22 13.80 12.00 -1.91
C SER A 22 12.65 12.14 -2.91
N ALA A 23 12.87 12.94 -3.96
CA ALA A 23 11.85 13.15 -4.99
C ALA A 23 11.44 11.83 -5.68
N ASP A 24 12.39 10.91 -5.85
CA ASP A 24 12.15 9.56 -6.39
C ASP A 24 11.22 8.75 -5.49
N LEU A 25 11.42 8.79 -4.16
CA LEU A 25 10.54 8.10 -3.23
C LEU A 25 9.11 8.63 -3.29
N LEU A 26 8.95 9.96 -3.29
CA LEU A 26 7.64 10.60 -3.38
C LEU A 26 6.91 10.26 -4.69
N GLU A 27 7.65 10.23 -5.81
CA GLU A 27 7.10 9.81 -7.11
C GLU A 27 6.63 8.35 -7.06
N ARG A 28 7.43 7.44 -6.51
CA ARG A 28 7.06 6.03 -6.34
C ARG A 28 5.83 5.85 -5.46
N MET A 29 5.73 6.59 -4.35
CA MET A 29 4.54 6.60 -3.49
C MET A 29 3.30 7.10 -4.26
N GLY A 30 3.45 8.14 -5.08
CA GLY A 30 2.38 8.63 -5.96
C GLY A 30 1.88 7.54 -6.92
N CYS A 31 2.79 6.86 -7.61
CA CYS A 31 2.46 5.75 -8.51
C CYS A 31 1.69 4.61 -7.80
N VAL A 32 2.04 4.33 -6.54
CA VAL A 32 1.31 3.33 -5.72
C VAL A 32 -0.11 3.78 -5.42
N LYS A 33 -0.30 5.04 -5.02
CA LYS A 33 -1.64 5.62 -4.77
C LYS A 33 -2.50 5.57 -6.03
N ASP A 34 -1.94 5.95 -7.18
CA ASP A 34 -2.63 5.90 -8.47
C ASP A 34 -3.01 4.47 -8.85
N THR A 35 -2.13 3.50 -8.61
CA THR A 35 -2.41 2.08 -8.85
C THR A 35 -3.58 1.58 -8.01
N ILE A 36 -3.63 1.94 -6.72
CA ILE A 36 -4.73 1.55 -5.84
C ILE A 36 -6.05 2.18 -6.29
N ALA A 37 -6.04 3.46 -6.68
CA ALA A 37 -7.21 4.13 -7.22
C ALA A 37 -7.71 3.46 -8.51
N LEU A 38 -6.80 3.05 -9.39
CA LEU A 38 -7.13 2.31 -10.63
C LEU A 38 -7.68 0.92 -10.36
N ILE A 39 -7.19 0.21 -9.34
CA ILE A 39 -7.74 -1.08 -8.91
C ILE A 39 -9.21 -0.92 -8.56
N ASN A 40 -9.63 0.20 -7.93
CA ASN A 40 -11.02 0.51 -7.60
C ASN A 40 -11.72 -0.70 -6.94
N ALA A 41 -11.13 -1.19 -5.85
CA ALA A 41 -11.66 -2.31 -5.06
C ALA A 41 -12.40 -1.78 -3.84
N ASP A 42 -13.46 -2.48 -3.44
CA ASP A 42 -14.12 -2.23 -2.15
C ASP A 42 -13.28 -2.79 -1.00
N ILE A 43 -12.55 -3.88 -1.25
CA ILE A 43 -11.64 -4.51 -0.30
C ILE A 43 -10.34 -4.83 -1.03
N LEU A 44 -9.21 -4.30 -0.52
CA LEU A 44 -7.88 -4.55 -1.03
C LEU A 44 -7.07 -5.35 -0.01
N LEU A 45 -6.69 -6.58 -0.37
CA LEU A 45 -5.86 -7.46 0.44
C LEU A 45 -4.38 -7.24 0.08
N LEU A 46 -3.66 -6.56 0.96
CA LEU A 46 -2.23 -6.30 0.83
C LEU A 46 -1.42 -7.38 1.54
N PHE A 47 -0.40 -7.90 0.88
CA PHE A 47 0.52 -8.88 1.47
C PHE A 47 1.94 -8.70 0.96
N GLU A 48 2.93 -9.02 1.79
CA GLU A 48 4.34 -9.01 1.44
C GLU A 48 5.08 -10.18 2.10
N GLY A 49 5.33 -11.24 1.32
CA GLY A 49 6.20 -12.36 1.73
C GLY A 49 5.87 -13.02 3.08
N LEU A 50 6.74 -13.93 3.53
CA LEU A 50 6.53 -14.72 4.78
C LEU A 50 7.10 -14.04 6.04
N LYS A 51 7.65 -12.82 5.97
CA LYS A 51 8.42 -12.22 7.08
C LYS A 51 8.16 -10.73 7.36
N GLU A 52 7.20 -10.09 6.68
CA GLU A 52 7.15 -8.63 6.57
C GLU A 52 5.81 -8.00 6.99
N GLU A 53 4.99 -8.70 7.78
CA GLU A 53 3.66 -8.22 8.18
C GLU A 53 3.68 -6.87 8.91
N ALA A 54 4.68 -6.62 9.78
CA ALA A 54 4.84 -5.34 10.47
C ALA A 54 5.04 -4.16 9.49
N LYS A 55 5.67 -4.41 8.33
CA LYS A 55 5.96 -3.37 7.32
C LYS A 55 4.71 -2.98 6.52
N ILE A 56 3.71 -3.85 6.46
CA ILE A 56 2.44 -3.54 5.80
C ILE A 56 1.68 -2.47 6.58
N ILE A 57 1.74 -2.49 7.92
CA ILE A 57 1.09 -1.47 8.75
C ILE A 57 1.75 -0.11 8.50
N ASP A 58 3.09 -0.06 8.57
CA ASP A 58 3.85 1.16 8.30
C ASP A 58 3.65 1.67 6.87
N PHE A 59 3.51 0.76 5.90
CA PHE A 59 3.21 1.08 4.51
C PHE A 59 1.83 1.72 4.38
N CYS A 60 0.82 1.15 5.02
CA CYS A 60 -0.53 1.71 4.98
C CYS A 60 -0.58 3.11 5.62
N ASP A 61 0.13 3.34 6.72
CA ASP A 61 0.19 4.65 7.36
C ASP A 61 0.95 5.68 6.52
N LYS A 62 2.19 5.35 6.11
CA LYS A 62 3.07 6.31 5.40
C LYS A 62 2.70 6.52 3.94
N VAL A 63 2.25 5.47 3.25
CA VAL A 63 2.03 5.50 1.78
C VAL A 63 0.57 5.70 1.43
N LEU A 64 -0.39 5.30 2.26
CA LEU A 64 -1.82 5.42 1.94
C LEU A 64 -2.54 6.55 2.68
N ASP A 65 -1.80 7.37 3.43
CA ASP A 65 -2.28 8.56 4.17
C ASP A 65 -3.51 8.28 5.06
N ASN A 66 -3.66 7.06 5.59
CA ASN A 66 -4.87 6.62 6.33
C ASN A 66 -6.20 6.78 5.57
N THR A 67 -6.15 6.87 4.23
CA THR A 67 -7.36 6.99 3.39
C THR A 67 -8.19 5.69 3.39
N TRP A 68 -7.59 4.59 3.82
CA TRP A 68 -8.18 3.27 3.91
C TRP A 68 -8.30 2.85 5.37
N SER A 69 -9.46 2.33 5.78
CA SER A 69 -9.61 1.72 7.10
C SER A 69 -8.94 0.35 7.11
N LEU A 70 -7.92 0.19 7.96
CA LEU A 70 -7.25 -1.09 8.18
C LEU A 70 -8.18 -2.04 8.95
N CYS A 71 -8.36 -3.25 8.42
CA CYS A 71 -9.05 -4.35 9.07
C CYS A 71 -8.05 -5.52 9.20
N PHE A 72 -7.78 -5.94 10.43
CA PHE A 72 -6.91 -7.08 10.76
C PHE A 72 -7.73 -8.31 11.13
#